data_AF-U3BNM6-F1
#
_entry.id   AF-U3BNM6-F1
#
_cell.length_a   1.000
_cell.length_b   1.000
_cell.length_c   1.000
_cell.angle_alpha   90.00
_cell.angle_beta   90.00
_cell.angle_gamma   90.00
#
_symmetry.space_group_name_H-M   'P 1'
#
loop_
_entity.id
_entity.type
_entity.pdbx_description
1 polymer ?
#
loop_
_entity_poly.entity_id
_entity_poly.type
_entity_poly.pdbx_seq_one_letter_code
_entity_poly.pdbx_strand_id
1 'polypeptide(L)'
;MTSPLCRAASASALPPQDQASTPSSKGRKSLGKPSHLRGKGATQAWTLGRSKAGSFGRGAGKPSMHSQVAELHRKIQLLEGDRKAFFESSQWNIKKNQETISQLREETKALELKLLDLLKGDEKVVQAVIQEWKSEKPYLKNRTGQQALEHLDHRLSEKVKQRNALQHQVVLRQRRLEELQLQHSLRHQEMAEAQNSHSEVAKTMRNLENRLEKARMKAEEAERITSVYLQLKAYLQDESLHLENRLYFMEAEVVRTKHELEALHLVNQEALNAREIAKNQLQYLEETLVRERKKRECYISECKKRAEERKLENQRMERKTHREHLLLQSEDTIQDSLHAKEEELRRRWSMYQMEVIFDKVKDATGTAESHSVVRRFLAQGDTFAKLQTLKSENEQTLVTLKQEKQQLQRELENLKYSGEATMVSQQKLQAEAQERLKQEERRRAEAQDQLERTLRAMQVAKDSLEHLASKLIHITVEDGSFAGKELDPQADNYLPNLLDFVEEKLLKLQSQLGSHDVQEMLRHIADREFLASLEESLPKYNTRIALPLATSKDKFFDEESEEEDNEVVTRASLKIRSQKLIESRKKHRRSRRS
;
A
#
# COMPACT_ATOMS: atom_id res chain seq x y z
N MET A 1 8.75 12.28 43.53
CA MET A 1 9.04 13.61 44.08
C MET A 1 8.68 14.64 43.01
N THR A 2 7.40 14.80 42.74
CA THR A 2 6.54 15.88 43.29
C THR A 2 6.84 17.23 42.64
N SER A 3 6.10 17.53 41.56
CA SER A 3 5.57 18.87 41.37
C SER A 3 4.70 19.24 42.59
N PRO A 4 4.54 20.55 42.86
CA PRO A 4 3.26 20.99 43.37
C PRO A 4 2.69 22.15 42.55
N LEU A 5 1.47 21.89 42.13
CA LEU A 5 0.42 22.84 41.77
C LEU A 5 -0.02 23.69 42.98
N CYS A 6 -0.83 24.71 42.65
CA CYS A 6 -1.95 25.27 43.42
C CYS A 6 -1.75 26.57 44.22
N ARG A 7 -2.40 27.63 43.73
CA ARG A 7 -3.43 28.43 44.42
C ARG A 7 -4.08 29.37 43.38
N ALA A 8 -5.37 29.66 43.37
CA ALA A 8 -6.47 29.34 44.25
C ALA A 8 -7.78 29.49 43.44
N ALA A 9 -8.76 28.66 43.75
CA ALA A 9 -10.10 28.73 43.22
C ALA A 9 -10.91 29.82 43.94
N SER A 10 -11.56 30.66 43.13
CA SER A 10 -12.94 31.18 43.25
C SER A 10 -13.58 31.28 44.64
N ALA A 11 -13.82 32.53 45.04
CA ALA A 11 -14.94 32.91 45.89
C ALA A 11 -16.05 33.49 44.99
N SER A 12 -17.23 32.89 45.00
CA SER A 12 -18.46 33.56 44.57
C SER A 12 -19.66 32.88 45.21
N ALA A 13 -20.45 33.73 45.86
CA ALA A 13 -21.63 33.43 46.64
C ALA A 13 -22.80 32.96 45.75
N LEU A 14 -23.67 32.14 46.34
CA LEU A 14 -25.06 31.96 45.92
C LEU A 14 -25.98 32.78 46.84
N PRO A 15 -26.98 33.50 46.30
CA PRO A 15 -28.23 33.78 46.98
C PRO A 15 -29.28 32.69 46.67
N PRO A 16 -30.43 32.67 47.37
CA PRO A 16 -31.19 31.47 47.64
C PRO A 16 -32.20 31.09 46.54
N GLN A 17 -32.57 29.82 46.56
CA GLN A 17 -33.59 29.17 45.76
C GLN A 17 -34.94 29.22 46.48
N ASP A 18 -35.94 29.81 45.83
CA ASP A 18 -37.36 29.64 46.13
C ASP A 18 -37.81 28.20 45.77
N GLN A 19 -38.58 27.57 46.66
CA GLN A 19 -39.50 26.50 46.30
C GLN A 19 -40.94 26.96 46.58
N ALA A 20 -41.76 26.86 45.54
CA ALA A 20 -43.19 27.13 45.55
C ALA A 20 -43.98 25.99 46.20
N SER A 21 -45.12 26.32 46.83
CA SER A 21 -46.37 25.53 46.79
C SER A 21 -47.53 26.35 47.39
N THR A 22 -48.52 26.64 46.54
CA THR A 22 -49.90 27.07 46.84
C THR A 22 -50.69 25.93 47.54
N PRO A 23 -51.87 26.11 48.20
CA PRO A 23 -53.00 26.88 47.68
C PRO A 23 -53.97 27.57 48.66
N SER A 24 -54.83 28.40 48.04
CA SER A 24 -56.23 28.68 48.42
C SER A 24 -56.51 29.40 49.73
N SER A 25 -56.84 30.69 49.65
CA SER A 25 -58.25 31.14 49.65
C SER A 25 -58.36 32.66 49.84
N LYS A 26 -59.48 33.18 49.36
CA LYS A 26 -59.86 34.58 49.11
C LYS A 26 -59.73 35.54 50.32
N GLY A 27 -59.31 36.78 50.02
CA GLY A 27 -60.17 37.95 50.24
C GLY A 27 -60.26 38.62 51.63
N ARG A 28 -59.41 39.65 51.81
CA ARG A 28 -59.67 41.03 52.32
C ARG A 28 -60.57 41.31 53.56
N LYS A 29 -59.96 42.17 54.41
CA LYS A 29 -60.45 43.40 55.08
C LYS A 29 -60.96 43.33 56.54
N SER A 30 -60.11 43.93 57.40
CA SER A 30 -60.36 44.98 58.39
C SER A 30 -61.72 45.11 59.08
N LEU A 31 -61.62 45.11 60.42
CA LEU A 31 -62.31 45.97 61.39
C LEU A 31 -63.68 46.53 60.98
N GLY A 32 -64.70 46.06 61.71
CA GLY A 32 -65.99 46.71 61.83
C GLY A 32 -66.98 45.80 62.53
N LYS A 33 -67.17 46.02 63.84
CA LYS A 33 -68.32 45.52 64.61
C LYS A 33 -69.61 45.74 63.80
N PRO A 34 -70.58 44.81 63.83
CA PRO A 34 -71.72 45.08 64.69
C PRO A 34 -72.45 43.86 65.29
N SER A 35 -73.04 44.14 66.46
CA SER A 35 -74.34 43.69 66.99
C SER A 35 -74.71 42.21 67.18
N HIS A 36 -75.58 42.04 68.20
CA HIS A 36 -76.48 40.92 68.50
C HIS A 36 -75.88 39.81 69.38
N LEU A 37 -76.55 39.26 70.41
CA LEU A 37 -77.96 39.17 70.73
C LEU A 37 -78.12 38.66 72.19
N ARG A 38 -79.28 38.98 72.80
CA ARG A 38 -80.07 38.07 73.65
C ARG A 38 -79.56 37.73 75.08
N GLY A 39 -80.30 38.25 76.05
CA GLY A 39 -81.14 37.37 76.87
C GLY A 39 -80.87 37.29 78.38
N LYS A 40 -81.85 37.83 79.13
CA LYS A 40 -82.45 37.31 80.38
C LYS A 40 -81.73 37.47 81.73
N GLY A 41 -82.58 37.82 82.71
CA GLY A 41 -82.43 37.51 84.14
C GLY A 41 -82.13 38.75 84.97
N ALA A 42 -83.15 39.35 85.63
CA ALA A 42 -83.47 39.11 87.04
C ALA A 42 -82.47 39.86 87.96
N THR A 43 -82.82 40.72 88.92
CA THR A 43 -83.96 40.69 89.86
C THR A 43 -83.92 41.95 90.74
N GLN A 44 -85.10 42.39 91.18
CA GLN A 44 -85.42 43.09 92.45
C GLN A 44 -84.91 44.54 92.61
N ALA A 45 -85.64 45.47 93.25
CA ALA A 45 -86.78 45.40 94.17
C ALA A 45 -87.76 46.56 93.85
N TRP A 46 -89.09 46.35 93.78
CA TRP A 46 -90.06 46.60 94.88
C TRP A 46 -89.71 47.87 95.70
N THR A 47 -90.59 48.86 95.83
CA THR A 47 -91.83 48.71 96.60
C THR A 47 -93.02 49.52 96.09
N LEU A 48 -94.15 48.80 96.09
CA LEU A 48 -95.54 49.23 96.05
C LEU A 48 -95.96 50.04 97.28
N GLY A 49 -97.01 50.84 97.10
CA GLY A 49 -98.08 51.05 98.08
C GLY A 49 -97.83 52.20 99.08
N ARG A 50 -98.85 52.84 99.64
CA ARG A 50 -100.28 52.54 99.65
C ARG A 50 -101.02 53.80 100.12
N SER A 51 -102.19 53.93 99.54
CA SER A 51 -103.36 54.71 99.95
C SER A 51 -103.63 54.89 101.46
N LYS A 52 -104.39 55.95 101.72
CA LYS A 52 -105.67 55.99 102.48
C LYS A 52 -105.63 56.48 103.93
N ALA A 53 -106.75 57.13 104.26
CA ALA A 53 -107.27 57.58 105.57
C ALA A 53 -106.59 58.86 106.08
N GLY A 54 -107.27 60.02 106.19
CA GLY A 54 -108.68 60.23 106.49
C GLY A 54 -108.89 60.14 108.00
N SER A 55 -108.95 61.29 108.68
CA SER A 55 -109.70 61.44 109.92
C SER A 55 -110.03 62.91 110.15
N PHE A 56 -111.33 63.16 110.20
CA PHE A 56 -111.99 64.41 110.50
C PHE A 56 -111.77 64.80 111.97
N GLY A 57 -111.42 66.06 112.21
CA GLY A 57 -111.68 66.77 113.47
C GLY A 57 -112.85 67.73 113.25
N ARG A 58 -113.98 67.41 113.87
CA ARG A 58 -115.29 68.08 113.81
C ARG A 58 -115.27 69.34 114.69
N GLY A 59 -115.72 70.47 114.16
CA GLY A 59 -116.03 71.69 114.92
C GLY A 59 -116.87 72.64 114.06
N ALA A 60 -118.09 72.91 114.48
CA ALA A 60 -119.16 73.48 113.67
C ALA A 60 -118.94 74.94 113.25
N GLY A 61 -119.36 75.28 112.02
CA GLY A 61 -119.49 76.65 111.53
C GLY A 61 -119.46 76.71 110.00
N LYS A 62 -120.63 76.78 109.35
CA LYS A 62 -120.82 76.79 107.89
C LYS A 62 -119.92 77.81 107.16
N PRO A 63 -119.37 77.48 105.98
CA PRO A 63 -119.18 78.49 104.95
C PRO A 63 -119.91 78.15 103.65
N SER A 64 -120.37 79.24 103.03
CA SER A 64 -121.21 79.38 101.85
C SER A 64 -120.71 78.66 100.59
N MET A 65 -121.65 78.35 99.69
CA MET A 65 -121.50 77.82 98.31
C MET A 65 -120.32 78.41 97.50
N HIS A 66 -119.83 79.61 97.85
CA HIS A 66 -118.68 80.24 97.19
C HIS A 66 -117.35 79.48 97.33
N SER A 67 -117.14 78.69 98.39
CA SER A 67 -115.89 77.93 98.56
C SER A 67 -115.77 76.79 97.53
N GLN A 68 -116.87 76.09 97.23
CA GLN A 68 -116.89 74.99 96.25
C GLN A 68 -116.74 75.51 94.81
N VAL A 69 -117.25 76.70 94.52
CA VAL A 69 -117.08 77.36 93.21
C VAL A 69 -115.63 77.77 92.99
N ALA A 70 -114.92 78.28 94.00
CA ALA A 70 -113.52 78.66 93.88
C ALA A 70 -112.58 77.46 93.69
N GLU A 71 -112.87 76.33 94.33
CA GLU A 71 -112.11 75.08 94.14
C GLU A 71 -112.30 74.50 92.73
N LEU A 72 -113.52 74.53 92.18
CA LEU A 72 -113.77 74.10 90.80
C LEU A 72 -113.07 74.99 89.77
N HIS A 73 -113.04 76.32 89.98
CA HIS A 73 -112.31 77.23 89.09
C HIS A 73 -110.79 76.98 89.12
N ARG A 74 -110.18 76.71 90.29
CA ARG A 74 -108.75 76.32 90.35
C ARG A 74 -108.49 75.00 89.65
N LYS A 75 -109.41 74.04 89.76
CA LYS A 75 -109.26 72.73 89.09
C LYS A 75 -109.40 72.84 87.57
N ILE A 76 -110.26 73.72 87.07
CA ILE A 76 -110.37 74.02 85.64
C ILE A 76 -109.10 74.71 85.14
N GLN A 77 -108.57 75.71 85.85
CA GLN A 77 -107.31 76.38 85.48
C GLN A 77 -106.11 75.43 85.44
N LEU A 78 -106.03 74.48 86.38
CA LEU A 78 -105.00 73.44 86.36
C LEU A 78 -105.15 72.51 85.15
N LEU A 79 -106.38 72.04 84.84
CA LEU A 79 -106.61 71.20 83.66
C LEU A 79 -106.38 71.95 82.34
N GLU A 80 -106.65 73.26 82.29
CA GLU A 80 -106.32 74.12 81.16
C GLU A 80 -104.81 74.35 81.04
N GLY A 81 -104.10 74.49 82.17
CA GLY A 81 -102.64 74.54 82.23
C GLY A 81 -101.99 73.24 81.74
N ASP A 82 -102.49 72.10 82.20
CA ASP A 82 -102.03 70.77 81.78
C ASP A 82 -102.32 70.53 80.30
N ARG A 83 -103.49 70.92 79.80
CA ARG A 83 -103.80 70.87 78.36
C ARG A 83 -102.83 71.73 77.55
N LYS A 84 -102.57 72.97 77.97
CA LYS A 84 -101.61 73.86 77.29
C LYS A 84 -100.20 73.27 77.31
N ALA A 85 -99.73 72.79 78.46
CA ALA A 85 -98.43 72.14 78.59
C ALA A 85 -98.31 70.87 77.72
N PHE A 86 -99.37 70.06 77.62
CA PHE A 86 -99.39 68.89 76.73
C PHE A 86 -99.37 69.29 75.25
N PHE A 87 -100.13 70.30 74.84
CA PHE A 87 -100.12 70.79 73.46
C PHE A 87 -98.78 71.40 73.09
N GLU A 88 -98.19 72.20 73.98
CA GLU A 88 -96.86 72.79 73.80
C GLU A 88 -95.77 71.72 73.76
N SER A 89 -95.81 70.72 74.65
CA SER A 89 -94.89 69.57 74.64
C SER A 89 -95.03 68.73 73.37
N SER A 90 -96.27 68.51 72.90
CA SER A 90 -96.52 67.77 71.65
C SER A 90 -96.03 68.55 70.43
N GLN A 91 -96.31 69.85 70.35
CA GLN A 91 -95.79 70.72 69.29
C GLN A 91 -94.26 70.80 69.30
N TRP A 92 -93.66 70.87 70.49
CA TRP A 92 -92.21 70.86 70.65
C TRP A 92 -91.60 69.51 70.22
N ASN A 93 -92.23 68.39 70.58
CA ASN A 93 -91.81 67.05 70.14
C ASN A 93 -91.98 66.88 68.62
N ILE A 94 -93.03 67.44 68.02
CA ILE A 94 -93.22 67.42 66.55
C ILE A 94 -92.12 68.23 65.87
N LYS A 95 -91.79 69.43 66.37
CA LYS A 95 -90.68 70.24 65.83
C LYS A 95 -89.34 69.52 65.97
N LYS A 96 -89.04 68.95 67.14
CA LYS A 96 -87.83 68.16 67.37
C LYS A 96 -87.77 66.94 66.44
N ASN A 97 -88.88 66.25 66.23
CA ASN A 97 -88.95 65.14 65.28
C ASN A 97 -88.71 65.62 63.84
N GLN A 98 -89.29 66.76 63.43
CA GLN A 98 -89.04 67.36 62.10
C GLN A 98 -87.57 67.76 61.90
N GLU A 99 -86.93 68.32 62.91
CA GLU A 99 -85.49 68.63 62.91
C GLU A 99 -84.65 67.34 62.77
N THR A 100 -84.96 66.29 63.55
CA THR A 100 -84.23 65.01 63.43
C THR A 100 -84.41 64.35 62.06
N ILE A 101 -85.60 64.40 61.48
CA ILE A 101 -85.85 63.89 60.12
C ILE A 101 -85.04 64.69 59.09
N SER A 102 -84.91 66.01 59.29
CA SER A 102 -84.15 66.87 58.38
C SER A 102 -82.65 66.55 58.48
N GLN A 103 -82.12 66.39 59.69
CA GLN A 103 -80.74 65.93 59.93
C GLN A 103 -80.47 64.56 59.29
N LEU A 104 -81.34 63.58 59.51
CA LEU A 104 -81.19 62.24 58.90
C LEU A 104 -81.23 62.29 57.37
N ARG A 105 -82.04 63.16 56.77
CA ARG A 105 -82.08 63.35 55.32
C ARG A 105 -80.80 63.99 54.79
N GLU A 106 -80.22 64.96 55.50
CA GLU A 106 -78.92 65.55 55.17
C GLU A 106 -77.80 64.52 55.29
N GLU A 107 -77.80 63.69 56.34
CA GLU A 107 -76.86 62.58 56.50
C GLU A 107 -76.99 61.55 55.37
N THR A 108 -78.22 61.22 54.97
CA THR A 108 -78.46 60.28 53.86
C THR A 108 -77.91 60.83 52.56
N LYS A 109 -78.16 62.12 52.25
CA LYS A 109 -77.58 62.78 51.06
C LYS A 109 -76.05 62.84 51.12
N ALA A 110 -75.47 63.11 52.30
CA ALA A 110 -74.02 63.13 52.48
C ALA A 110 -73.40 61.74 52.28
N LEU A 111 -74.09 60.67 52.69
CA LEU A 111 -73.65 59.29 52.44
C LEU A 111 -73.77 58.89 50.96
N GLU A 112 -74.84 59.29 50.28
CA GLU A 112 -75.00 59.08 48.83
C GLU A 112 -73.88 59.78 48.04
N LEU A 113 -73.54 61.02 48.39
CA LEU A 113 -72.42 61.74 47.79
C LEU A 113 -71.08 61.06 48.06
N LYS A 114 -70.83 60.61 49.29
CA LYS A 114 -69.62 59.84 49.62
C LYS A 114 -69.52 58.54 48.82
N LEU A 115 -70.64 57.85 48.61
CA LEU A 115 -70.67 56.62 47.82
C LEU A 115 -70.38 56.89 46.34
N LEU A 116 -70.96 57.95 45.77
CA LEU A 116 -70.67 58.41 44.41
C LEU A 116 -69.21 58.80 44.23
N ASP A 117 -68.62 59.50 45.20
CA ASP A 117 -67.21 59.90 45.15
C ASP A 117 -66.25 58.72 45.26
N LEU A 118 -66.57 57.69 46.06
CA LEU A 118 -65.79 56.45 46.14
C LEU A 118 -65.83 55.67 44.81
N LEU A 119 -67.00 55.54 44.19
CA LEU A 119 -67.13 54.87 42.89
C LEU A 119 -66.37 55.61 41.78
N LYS A 120 -66.44 56.95 41.76
CA LYS A 120 -65.64 57.78 40.84
C LYS A 120 -64.15 57.73 41.16
N GLY A 121 -63.77 57.53 42.41
CA GLY A 121 -62.38 57.37 42.84
C GLY A 121 -61.74 56.13 42.24
N ASP A 122 -62.44 55.00 42.26
CA ASP A 122 -61.98 53.74 41.67
C ASP A 122 -61.79 53.86 40.15
N GLU A 123 -62.70 54.53 39.44
CA GLU A 123 -62.55 54.79 38.00
C GLU A 123 -61.36 55.69 37.68
N LYS A 124 -61.10 56.72 38.51
CA LYS A 124 -59.95 57.62 38.34
C LYS A 124 -58.62 56.92 38.57
N VAL A 125 -58.53 56.04 39.57
CA VAL A 125 -57.31 55.23 39.83
C VAL A 125 -57.04 54.30 38.65
N VAL A 126 -58.07 53.63 38.13
CA VAL A 126 -57.96 52.78 36.93
C VAL A 126 -57.50 53.59 35.72
N GLN A 127 -58.06 54.78 35.51
CA GLN A 127 -57.63 55.67 34.42
C GLN A 127 -56.18 56.17 34.58
N ALA A 128 -55.72 56.46 35.80
CA ALA A 128 -54.34 56.86 36.07
C ALA A 128 -53.34 55.73 35.75
N VAL A 129 -53.63 54.50 36.19
CA VAL A 129 -52.82 53.31 35.90
C VAL A 129 -52.76 53.04 34.39
N ILE A 130 -53.89 53.18 33.68
CA ILE A 130 -53.96 53.03 32.21
C ILE A 130 -53.17 54.12 31.47
N GLN A 131 -52.96 55.31 32.06
CA GLN A 131 -52.16 56.37 31.45
C GLN A 131 -50.66 56.10 31.48
N GLU A 132 -50.16 55.44 32.52
CA GLU A 132 -48.75 55.04 32.64
C GLU A 132 -48.37 53.97 31.60
N TRP A 133 -49.33 53.14 31.18
CA TRP A 133 -49.11 51.97 30.32
C TRP A 133 -49.31 52.31 28.83
N LYS A 134 -48.37 53.06 28.24
CA LYS A 134 -48.49 53.65 26.90
C LYS A 134 -48.81 52.65 25.76
N SER A 135 -48.28 51.43 25.80
CA SER A 135 -48.47 50.40 24.76
C SER A 135 -49.77 49.59 24.92
N GLU A 136 -50.29 49.51 26.14
CA GLU A 136 -51.47 48.67 26.46
C GLU A 136 -52.75 49.50 26.60
N LYS A 137 -52.59 50.82 26.76
CA LYS A 137 -53.63 51.84 26.77
C LYS A 137 -54.75 51.65 25.73
N PRO A 138 -54.51 51.39 24.43
CA PRO A 138 -55.61 51.25 23.46
C PRO A 138 -56.50 50.02 23.73
N TYR A 139 -55.96 48.97 24.34
CA TYR A 139 -56.69 47.72 24.61
C TYR A 139 -57.50 47.75 25.90
N LEU A 140 -57.28 48.77 26.74
CA LEU A 140 -57.87 48.90 28.09
C LEU A 140 -58.92 50.01 28.20
N LYS A 141 -59.05 50.89 27.20
CA LYS A 141 -59.93 52.10 27.23
C LYS A 141 -61.43 51.82 27.37
N ASN A 142 -61.92 50.66 26.89
CA ASN A 142 -63.35 50.34 26.82
C ASN A 142 -63.75 49.16 27.73
N ARG A 143 -62.86 48.74 28.64
CA ARG A 143 -63.05 47.55 29.48
C ARG A 143 -63.22 47.96 30.95
N THR A 144 -64.09 47.26 31.67
CA THR A 144 -64.19 47.40 33.13
C THR A 144 -62.89 46.91 33.80
N GLY A 145 -62.58 47.40 35.00
CA GLY A 145 -61.30 47.10 35.68
C GLY A 145 -60.98 45.60 35.80
N GLN A 146 -61.99 44.73 35.89
CA GLN A 146 -61.81 43.27 35.91
C GLN A 146 -61.38 42.71 34.56
N GLN A 147 -62.02 43.12 33.47
CA GLN A 147 -61.67 42.69 32.11
C GLN A 147 -60.30 43.23 31.65
N ALA A 148 -59.89 44.38 32.19
CA ALA A 148 -58.56 44.92 32.02
C ALA A 148 -57.52 44.01 32.70
N LEU A 149 -57.74 43.63 33.96
CA LEU A 149 -56.84 42.73 34.71
C LEU A 149 -56.69 41.38 34.02
N GLU A 150 -57.79 40.74 33.60
CA GLU A 150 -57.73 39.44 32.92
C GLU A 150 -56.88 39.51 31.64
N HIS A 151 -57.02 40.57 30.84
CA HIS A 151 -56.23 40.74 29.63
C HIS A 151 -54.74 40.96 29.93
N LEU A 152 -54.42 41.70 30.98
CA LEU A 152 -53.05 41.89 31.43
C LEU A 152 -52.44 40.60 31.97
N ASP A 153 -53.22 39.79 32.69
CA ASP A 153 -52.81 38.47 33.18
C ASP A 153 -52.53 37.49 32.03
N HIS A 154 -53.36 37.50 30.98
CA HIS A 154 -53.11 36.71 29.78
C HIS A 154 -51.82 37.14 29.08
N ARG A 155 -51.59 38.45 28.89
CA ARG A 155 -50.35 38.97 28.29
C ARG A 155 -49.12 38.67 29.14
N LEU A 156 -49.23 38.79 30.46
CA LEU A 156 -48.16 38.43 31.38
C LEU A 156 -47.85 36.94 31.25
N SER A 157 -48.87 36.09 31.18
CA SER A 157 -48.72 34.66 30.96
C SER A 157 -48.04 34.34 29.62
N GLU A 158 -48.40 35.04 28.54
CA GLU A 158 -47.71 34.91 27.25
C GLU A 158 -46.25 35.34 27.32
N LYS A 159 -45.95 36.45 28.00
CA LYS A 159 -44.57 36.93 28.19
C LYS A 159 -43.75 35.99 29.06
N VAL A 160 -44.35 35.40 30.08
CA VAL A 160 -43.72 34.36 30.91
C VAL A 160 -43.45 33.11 30.08
N LYS A 161 -44.38 32.67 29.23
CA LYS A 161 -44.17 31.54 28.31
C LYS A 161 -43.04 31.84 27.31
N GLN A 162 -43.01 33.04 26.72
CA GLN A 162 -41.93 33.49 25.82
C GLN A 162 -40.57 33.48 26.54
N ARG A 163 -40.51 34.00 27.77
CA ARG A 163 -39.30 33.98 28.59
C ARG A 163 -38.85 32.56 28.92
N ASN A 164 -39.77 31.68 29.32
CA ASN A 164 -39.45 30.30 29.66
C ASN A 164 -38.94 29.53 28.42
N ALA A 165 -39.52 29.77 27.24
CA ALA A 165 -39.04 29.19 25.99
C ALA A 165 -37.61 29.66 25.65
N LEU A 166 -37.33 30.96 25.80
CA LEU A 166 -35.98 31.50 25.61
C LEU A 166 -34.99 30.94 26.63
N GLN A 167 -35.38 30.83 27.91
CA GLN A 167 -34.54 30.22 28.94
C GLN A 167 -34.21 28.76 28.61
N HIS A 168 -35.19 27.97 28.17
CA HIS A 168 -34.94 26.60 27.73
C HIS A 168 -33.95 26.54 26.56
N GLN A 169 -34.10 27.42 25.56
CA GLN A 169 -33.15 27.50 24.46
C GLN A 169 -31.73 27.88 24.89
N VAL A 170 -31.59 28.80 25.86
CA VAL A 170 -30.28 29.18 26.42
C VAL A 170 -29.65 28.00 27.14
N VAL A 171 -30.41 27.26 27.95
CA VAL A 171 -29.92 26.07 28.66
C VAL A 171 -29.47 24.99 27.67
N LEU A 172 -30.22 24.75 26.59
CA LEU A 172 -29.81 23.80 25.55
C LEU A 172 -28.50 24.21 24.87
N ARG A 173 -28.35 25.50 24.53
CA ARG A 173 -27.12 26.02 23.93
C ARG A 173 -25.93 25.93 24.88
N GLN A 174 -26.14 26.17 26.18
CA GLN A 174 -25.09 26.03 27.21
C GLN A 174 -24.63 24.57 27.32
N ARG A 175 -25.56 23.61 27.43
CA ARG A 175 -25.21 22.18 27.44
C ARG A 175 -24.42 21.76 26.21
N ARG A 176 -24.84 22.22 25.02
CA ARG A 176 -24.12 21.92 23.78
C ARG A 176 -22.70 22.50 23.77
N LEU A 177 -22.53 23.69 24.34
CA LEU A 177 -21.24 24.34 24.44
C LEU A 177 -20.32 23.60 25.44
N GLU A 178 -20.87 23.16 26.57
CA GLU A 178 -20.16 22.30 27.54
C GLU A 178 -19.71 20.97 26.92
N GLU A 179 -20.59 20.30 26.16
CA GLU A 179 -20.24 19.08 25.41
C GLU A 179 -19.08 19.30 24.43
N LEU A 180 -19.14 20.38 23.66
CA LEU A 180 -18.09 20.71 22.68
C LEU A 180 -16.77 21.07 23.36
N GLN A 181 -16.81 21.78 24.49
CA GLN A 181 -15.63 22.07 25.29
C GLN A 181 -15.01 20.79 25.86
N LEU A 182 -15.83 19.86 26.34
CA LEU A 182 -15.37 18.56 26.82
C LEU A 182 -14.68 17.78 25.69
N GLN A 183 -15.32 17.66 24.51
CA GLN A 183 -14.74 16.99 23.36
C GLN A 183 -13.41 17.61 22.92
N HIS A 184 -13.32 18.93 22.91
CA HIS A 184 -12.07 19.62 22.60
C HIS A 184 -10.98 19.32 23.64
N SER A 185 -11.32 19.31 24.93
CA SER A 185 -10.37 18.98 25.99
C SER A 185 -9.85 17.53 25.89
N LEU A 186 -10.73 16.58 25.58
CA LEU A 186 -10.37 15.17 25.38
C LEU A 186 -9.43 15.00 24.19
N ARG A 187 -9.77 15.58 23.02
CA ARG A 187 -8.89 15.54 21.85
C ARG A 187 -7.52 16.16 22.14
N HIS A 188 -7.47 17.26 22.89
CA HIS A 188 -6.20 17.87 23.26
C HIS A 188 -5.36 16.95 24.18
N GLN A 189 -6.00 16.20 25.09
CA GLN A 189 -5.32 15.22 25.93
C GLN A 189 -4.80 14.03 25.11
N GLU A 190 -5.61 13.47 24.22
CA GLU A 190 -5.21 12.40 23.30
C GLU A 190 -4.02 12.81 22.42
N MET A 191 -4.04 14.03 21.88
CA MET A 191 -2.93 14.56 21.09
C MET A 191 -1.66 14.75 21.93
N ALA A 192 -1.79 15.17 23.19
CA ALA A 192 -0.65 15.27 24.11
C ALA A 192 -0.08 13.88 24.47
N GLU A 193 -0.94 12.87 24.67
CA GLU A 193 -0.54 11.49 24.92
C GLU A 193 0.15 10.85 23.71
N ALA A 194 -0.37 11.07 22.50
CA ALA A 194 0.27 10.62 21.26
C ALA A 194 1.64 11.27 21.04
N GLN A 195 1.79 12.55 21.44
CA GLN A 195 3.07 13.26 21.38
C GLN A 195 4.05 12.90 22.50
N ASN A 196 3.59 12.20 23.56
CA ASN A 196 4.44 11.70 24.64
C ASN A 196 5.31 10.51 24.19
N SER A 197 6.27 10.84 23.32
CA SER A 197 7.39 10.05 22.83
C SER A 197 8.34 9.51 23.92
N HIS A 198 8.09 9.87 25.18
CA HIS A 198 8.81 9.43 26.38
C HIS A 198 8.11 8.32 27.17
N SER A 199 6.92 7.87 26.74
CA SER A 199 6.29 6.67 27.30
C SER A 199 7.26 5.49 27.24
N GLU A 200 7.29 4.66 28.28
CA GLU A 200 8.11 3.45 28.31
C GLU A 200 7.82 2.55 27.11
N VAL A 201 6.56 2.53 26.65
CA VAL A 201 6.13 1.83 25.44
C VAL A 201 6.87 2.34 24.20
N ALA A 202 6.99 3.65 24.01
CA ALA A 202 7.71 4.24 22.88
C ALA A 202 9.22 3.93 22.92
N LYS A 203 9.81 3.85 24.12
CA LYS A 203 11.21 3.42 24.28
C LYS A 203 11.37 1.94 23.95
N THR A 204 10.44 1.08 24.39
CA THR A 204 10.46 -0.35 24.04
C THR A 204 10.28 -0.58 22.54
N MET A 205 9.39 0.17 21.89
CA MET A 205 9.16 0.10 20.44
C MET A 205 10.44 0.45 19.67
N ARG A 206 11.09 1.58 19.97
CA ARG A 206 12.38 1.94 19.34
C ARG A 206 13.47 0.91 19.59
N ASN A 207 13.51 0.32 20.78
CA ASN A 207 14.48 -0.73 21.09
C ASN A 207 14.23 -2.02 20.29
N LEU A 208 12.96 -2.40 20.09
CA LEU A 208 12.59 -3.54 19.27
C LEU A 208 12.88 -3.28 17.80
N GLU A 209 12.57 -2.09 17.28
CA GLU A 209 12.92 -1.65 15.93
C GLU A 209 14.43 -1.72 15.71
N ASN A 210 15.24 -1.15 16.62
CA ASN A 210 16.69 -1.21 16.53
C ASN A 210 17.25 -2.64 16.58
N ARG A 211 16.63 -3.53 17.37
CA ARG A 211 17.03 -4.95 17.42
C ARG A 211 16.67 -5.68 16.13
N LEU A 212 15.51 -5.36 15.56
CA LEU A 212 15.04 -5.92 14.30
C LEU A 212 15.92 -5.46 13.13
N GLU A 213 16.25 -4.16 13.07
CA GLU A 213 17.20 -3.60 12.09
C GLU A 213 18.56 -4.32 12.18
N LYS A 214 19.10 -4.48 13.40
CA LYS A 214 20.35 -5.22 13.64
C LYS A 214 20.26 -6.69 13.20
N ALA A 215 19.11 -7.34 13.40
CA ALA A 215 18.91 -8.71 12.96
C ALA A 215 18.86 -8.82 11.43
N ARG A 216 18.20 -7.85 10.76
CA ARG A 216 18.16 -7.75 9.30
C ARG A 216 19.56 -7.53 8.71
N MET A 217 20.31 -6.56 9.23
CA MET A 217 21.69 -6.31 8.78
C MET A 217 22.57 -7.55 8.91
N LYS A 218 22.47 -8.30 10.03
CA LYS A 218 23.18 -9.56 10.21
C LYS A 218 22.75 -10.65 9.24
N ALA A 219 21.47 -10.73 8.91
CA ALA A 219 20.95 -11.69 7.94
C ALA A 219 21.46 -11.38 6.54
N GLU A 220 21.41 -10.11 6.11
CA GLU A 220 21.96 -9.66 4.82
C GLU A 220 23.48 -9.90 4.73
N GLU A 221 24.22 -9.64 5.82
CA GLU A 221 25.65 -9.95 5.89
C GLU A 221 25.91 -11.46 5.78
N ALA A 222 25.12 -12.30 6.46
CA ALA A 222 25.22 -13.75 6.34
C ALA A 222 24.89 -14.22 4.90
N GLU A 223 23.89 -13.65 4.25
CA GLU A 223 23.57 -13.92 2.85
C GLU A 223 24.72 -13.51 1.91
N ARG A 224 25.32 -12.34 2.12
CA ARG A 224 26.51 -11.92 1.37
C ARG A 224 27.69 -12.87 1.59
N ILE A 225 27.97 -13.24 2.83
CA ILE A 225 29.05 -14.19 3.15
C ILE A 225 28.80 -15.55 2.50
N THR A 226 27.59 -16.10 2.62
CA THR A 226 27.22 -17.39 2.03
C THR A 226 27.30 -17.37 0.50
N SER A 227 26.83 -16.30 -0.15
CA SER A 227 26.96 -16.15 -1.61
C SER A 227 28.43 -16.13 -2.07
N VAL A 228 29.31 -15.46 -1.34
CA VAL A 228 30.77 -15.49 -1.61
C VAL A 228 31.33 -16.91 -1.43
N TYR A 229 30.97 -17.62 -0.36
CA TYR A 229 31.41 -19.00 -0.16
C TYR A 229 30.89 -19.96 -1.25
N LEU A 230 29.66 -19.76 -1.73
CA LEU A 230 29.11 -20.54 -2.84
C LEU A 230 29.85 -20.26 -4.15
N GLN A 231 30.17 -19.00 -4.43
CA GLN A 231 30.98 -18.62 -5.58
C GLN A 231 32.39 -19.21 -5.50
N LEU A 232 33.03 -19.15 -4.33
CA LEU A 232 34.35 -19.75 -4.11
C LEU A 232 34.30 -21.27 -4.29
N LYS A 233 33.25 -21.93 -3.77
CA LYS A 233 33.05 -23.36 -3.97
C LYS A 233 32.90 -23.70 -5.45
N ALA A 234 32.09 -22.95 -6.20
CA ALA A 234 31.91 -23.17 -7.63
C ALA A 234 33.25 -23.01 -8.37
N TYR A 235 34.01 -21.96 -8.06
CA TYR A 235 35.34 -21.75 -8.63
C TYR A 235 36.30 -22.90 -8.33
N LEU A 236 36.36 -23.38 -7.09
CA LEU A 236 37.21 -24.51 -6.71
C LEU A 236 36.76 -25.83 -7.36
N GLN A 237 35.45 -26.01 -7.55
CA GLN A 237 34.92 -27.16 -8.29
C GLN A 237 35.33 -27.10 -9.77
N ASP A 238 35.19 -25.95 -10.40
CA ASP A 238 35.65 -25.76 -11.77
C ASP A 238 37.16 -26.00 -11.87
N GLU A 239 37.97 -25.40 -10.99
CA GLU A 239 39.42 -25.58 -10.98
C GLU A 239 39.81 -27.05 -10.79
N SER A 240 39.11 -27.79 -9.92
CA SER A 240 39.37 -29.23 -9.74
C SER A 240 39.18 -30.03 -11.03
N LEU A 241 38.14 -29.75 -11.81
CA LEU A 241 37.90 -30.39 -13.10
C LEU A 241 38.98 -30.02 -14.14
N HIS A 242 39.44 -28.75 -14.14
CA HIS A 242 40.51 -28.31 -15.03
C HIS A 242 41.86 -28.98 -14.69
N LEU A 243 42.14 -29.18 -13.40
CA LEU A 243 43.35 -29.87 -12.95
C LEU A 243 43.34 -31.36 -13.35
N GLU A 244 42.20 -32.05 -13.23
CA GLU A 244 42.04 -33.42 -13.70
C GLU A 244 42.31 -33.52 -15.21
N ASN A 245 41.71 -32.63 -16.02
CA ASN A 245 41.97 -32.59 -17.46
C ASN A 245 43.45 -32.36 -17.77
N ARG A 246 44.12 -31.44 -17.06
CA ARG A 246 45.56 -31.20 -17.21
C ARG A 246 46.39 -32.42 -16.84
N LEU A 247 46.02 -33.15 -15.79
CA LEU A 247 46.66 -34.41 -15.43
C LEU A 247 46.51 -35.45 -16.54
N TYR A 248 45.31 -35.64 -17.09
CA TYR A 248 45.10 -36.56 -18.22
C TYR A 248 45.97 -36.22 -19.43
N PHE A 249 46.10 -34.94 -19.80
CA PHE A 249 46.98 -34.53 -20.90
C PHE A 249 48.46 -34.84 -20.61
N MET A 250 48.94 -34.52 -19.40
CA MET A 250 50.32 -34.83 -19.01
C MET A 250 50.57 -36.35 -18.96
N GLU A 251 49.62 -37.13 -18.46
CA GLU A 251 49.70 -38.60 -18.47
C GLU A 251 49.75 -39.15 -19.89
N ALA A 252 48.91 -38.63 -20.80
CA ALA A 252 48.93 -39.02 -22.20
C ALA A 252 50.27 -38.69 -22.87
N GLU A 253 50.86 -37.53 -22.60
CA GLU A 253 52.20 -37.16 -23.07
C GLU A 253 53.29 -38.09 -22.51
N VAL A 254 53.23 -38.43 -21.22
CA VAL A 254 54.15 -39.40 -20.61
C VAL A 254 54.02 -40.78 -21.25
N VAL A 255 52.80 -41.23 -21.52
CA VAL A 255 52.57 -42.51 -22.21
C VAL A 255 53.13 -42.46 -23.63
N ARG A 256 52.86 -41.38 -24.38
CA ARG A 256 53.41 -41.19 -25.72
C ARG A 256 54.94 -41.23 -25.75
N THR A 257 55.58 -40.47 -24.87
CA THR A 257 57.06 -40.42 -24.80
C THR A 257 57.67 -41.75 -24.39
N LYS A 258 56.99 -42.53 -23.53
CA LYS A 258 57.40 -43.92 -23.23
C LYS A 258 57.36 -44.81 -24.48
N HIS A 259 56.28 -44.77 -25.25
CA HIS A 259 56.18 -45.54 -26.50
C HIS A 259 57.24 -45.10 -27.52
N GLU A 260 57.49 -43.79 -27.65
CA GLU A 260 58.55 -43.25 -28.52
C GLU A 260 59.94 -43.74 -28.07
N LEU A 261 60.20 -43.78 -26.76
CA LEU A 261 61.45 -44.29 -26.19
C LEU A 261 61.61 -45.80 -26.41
N GLU A 262 60.54 -46.59 -26.25
CA GLU A 262 60.54 -48.02 -26.56
C GLU A 262 60.82 -48.28 -28.05
N ALA A 263 60.20 -47.52 -28.95
CA ALA A 263 60.48 -47.60 -30.38
C ALA A 263 61.95 -47.26 -30.71
N LEU A 264 62.50 -46.21 -30.09
CA LEU A 264 63.92 -45.87 -30.24
C LEU A 264 64.85 -46.95 -29.69
N HIS A 265 64.48 -47.61 -28.59
CA HIS A 265 65.24 -48.75 -28.07
C HIS A 265 65.26 -49.92 -29.05
N LEU A 266 64.13 -50.23 -29.70
CA LEU A 266 64.07 -51.28 -30.73
C LEU A 266 64.99 -50.94 -31.91
N VAL A 267 64.91 -49.71 -32.43
CA VAL A 267 65.79 -49.26 -33.52
C VAL A 267 67.27 -49.31 -33.12
N ASN A 268 67.60 -48.95 -31.87
CA ASN A 268 68.97 -49.05 -31.37
C ASN A 268 69.44 -50.51 -31.28
N GLN A 269 68.60 -51.43 -30.79
CA GLN A 269 68.91 -52.86 -30.78
C GLN A 269 69.12 -53.40 -32.20
N GLU A 270 68.28 -53.02 -33.16
CA GLU A 270 68.47 -53.37 -34.58
C GLU A 270 69.79 -52.82 -35.13
N ALA A 271 70.13 -51.56 -34.81
CA ALA A 271 71.40 -50.95 -35.22
C ALA A 271 72.61 -51.64 -34.60
N LEU A 272 72.55 -52.05 -33.32
CA LEU A 272 73.59 -52.84 -32.65
C LEU A 272 73.73 -54.22 -33.30
N ASN A 273 72.63 -54.92 -33.54
CA ASN A 273 72.63 -56.21 -34.23
C ASN A 273 73.22 -56.10 -35.63
N ALA A 274 72.84 -55.07 -36.41
CA ALA A 274 73.40 -54.81 -37.73
C ALA A 274 74.91 -54.54 -37.67
N ARG A 275 75.38 -53.78 -36.67
CA ARG A 275 76.81 -53.54 -36.43
C ARG A 275 77.56 -54.83 -36.09
N GLU A 276 77.00 -55.68 -35.25
CA GLU A 276 77.59 -56.98 -34.90
C GLU A 276 77.68 -57.91 -36.10
N ILE A 277 76.61 -57.99 -36.91
CA ILE A 277 76.59 -58.75 -38.16
C ILE A 277 77.69 -58.25 -39.11
N ALA A 278 77.79 -56.93 -39.32
CA ALA A 278 78.82 -56.35 -40.16
C ALA A 278 80.24 -56.62 -39.63
N LYS A 279 80.44 -56.54 -38.30
CA LYS A 279 81.71 -56.87 -37.65
C LYS A 279 82.08 -58.35 -37.84
N ASN A 280 81.13 -59.26 -37.67
CA ASN A 280 81.35 -60.69 -37.85
C ASN A 280 81.66 -61.03 -39.33
N GLN A 281 80.95 -60.39 -40.27
CA GLN A 281 81.24 -60.50 -41.70
C GLN A 281 82.64 -59.99 -42.04
N LEU A 282 83.04 -58.84 -41.48
CA LEU A 282 84.38 -58.29 -41.67
C LEU A 282 85.45 -59.25 -41.14
N GLN A 283 85.29 -59.78 -39.92
CA GLN A 283 86.20 -60.75 -39.34
C GLN A 283 86.32 -62.02 -40.20
N TYR A 284 85.20 -62.56 -40.67
CA TYR A 284 85.21 -63.71 -41.57
C TYR A 284 85.99 -63.41 -42.86
N LEU A 285 85.75 -62.26 -43.49
CA LEU A 285 86.48 -61.83 -44.69
C LEU A 285 87.97 -61.65 -44.41
N GLU A 286 88.35 -60.99 -43.32
CA GLU A 286 89.75 -60.83 -42.90
C GLU A 286 90.44 -62.19 -42.72
N GLU A 287 89.81 -63.13 -42.02
CA GLU A 287 90.36 -64.47 -41.85
C GLU A 287 90.50 -65.21 -43.19
N THR A 288 89.52 -65.08 -44.10
CA THR A 288 89.63 -65.69 -45.45
C THR A 288 90.77 -65.07 -46.25
N LEU A 289 90.95 -63.75 -46.21
CA LEU A 289 92.06 -63.07 -46.87
C LEU A 289 93.41 -63.48 -46.29
N VAL A 290 93.52 -63.63 -44.96
CA VAL A 290 94.74 -64.12 -44.32
C VAL A 290 95.02 -65.57 -44.73
N ARG A 291 94.01 -66.45 -44.76
CA ARG A 291 94.16 -67.83 -45.24
C ARG A 291 94.61 -67.87 -46.70
N GLU A 292 94.00 -67.08 -47.58
CA GLU A 292 94.41 -66.98 -48.98
C GLU A 292 95.82 -66.43 -49.14
N ARG A 293 96.17 -65.38 -48.39
CA ARG A 293 97.53 -64.82 -48.37
C ARG A 293 98.55 -65.86 -47.96
N LYS A 294 98.30 -66.63 -46.89
CA LYS A 294 99.16 -67.75 -46.48
C LYS A 294 99.30 -68.81 -47.57
N LYS A 295 98.20 -69.20 -48.24
CA LYS A 295 98.25 -70.13 -49.38
C LYS A 295 99.12 -69.59 -50.52
N ARG A 296 98.97 -68.30 -50.87
CA ARG A 296 99.78 -67.63 -51.90
C ARG A 296 101.25 -67.53 -51.48
N GLU A 297 101.56 -67.20 -50.24
CA GLU A 297 102.92 -67.16 -49.69
C GLU A 297 103.58 -68.54 -49.71
N CYS A 298 102.86 -69.61 -49.31
CA CYS A 298 103.33 -70.99 -49.46
C CYS A 298 103.65 -71.30 -50.93
N TYR A 299 102.74 -71.01 -51.86
CA TYR A 299 102.95 -71.24 -53.29
C TYR A 299 104.16 -70.47 -53.84
N ILE A 300 104.31 -69.19 -53.48
CA ILE A 300 105.48 -68.38 -53.85
C ILE A 300 106.76 -68.98 -53.26
N SER A 301 106.73 -69.43 -52.00
CA SER A 301 107.89 -70.06 -51.35
C SER A 301 108.29 -71.37 -52.04
N GLU A 302 107.32 -72.19 -52.45
CA GLU A 302 107.58 -73.40 -53.24
C GLU A 302 108.18 -73.08 -54.60
N CYS A 303 107.63 -72.09 -55.31
CA CYS A 303 108.19 -71.62 -56.58
C CYS A 303 109.61 -71.08 -56.42
N LYS A 304 109.90 -70.34 -55.35
CA LYS A 304 111.26 -69.89 -55.01
C LYS A 304 112.20 -71.06 -54.76
N LYS A 305 111.79 -72.07 -53.97
CA LYS A 305 112.59 -73.29 -53.75
C LYS A 305 112.89 -74.01 -55.06
N ARG A 306 111.88 -74.24 -55.91
CA ARG A 306 112.07 -74.84 -57.25
C ARG A 306 113.01 -74.00 -58.13
N ALA A 307 112.93 -72.68 -58.05
CA ALA A 307 113.83 -71.78 -58.77
C ALA A 307 115.26 -71.83 -58.22
N GLU A 308 115.45 -71.90 -56.90
CA GLU A 308 116.75 -72.08 -56.25
C GLU A 308 117.36 -73.46 -56.55
N GLU A 309 116.57 -74.53 -56.53
CA GLU A 309 116.97 -75.87 -56.96
C GLU A 309 117.45 -75.86 -58.42
N ARG A 310 116.67 -75.28 -59.33
CA ARG A 310 117.08 -75.08 -60.73
C ARG A 310 118.30 -74.19 -60.85
N LYS A 311 118.47 -73.18 -60.01
CA LYS A 311 119.68 -72.33 -59.99
C LYS A 311 120.89 -73.11 -59.51
N LEU A 312 120.77 -73.95 -58.49
CA LEU A 312 121.85 -74.82 -58.02
C LEU A 312 122.19 -75.89 -59.05
N GLU A 313 121.19 -76.43 -59.75
CA GLU A 313 121.38 -77.33 -60.88
C GLU A 313 122.06 -76.61 -62.04
N ASN A 314 121.60 -75.42 -62.43
CA ASN A 314 122.26 -74.56 -63.41
C ASN A 314 123.66 -74.15 -62.97
N GLN A 315 123.94 -73.91 -61.69
CA GLN A 315 125.30 -73.64 -61.19
C GLN A 315 126.17 -74.91 -61.20
N ARG A 316 125.59 -76.09 -60.97
CA ARG A 316 126.28 -77.39 -61.17
C ARG A 316 126.54 -77.64 -62.65
N MET A 317 125.63 -77.23 -63.52
CA MET A 317 125.77 -77.29 -64.98
C MET A 317 126.76 -76.23 -65.46
N GLU A 318 126.74 -74.99 -65.00
CA GLU A 318 127.69 -73.89 -65.26
C GLU A 318 129.09 -74.25 -64.78
N ARG A 319 129.23 -74.91 -63.62
CA ARG A 319 130.53 -75.46 -63.18
C ARG A 319 131.01 -76.64 -64.06
N LYS A 320 130.13 -77.23 -64.87
CA LYS A 320 130.46 -78.20 -65.95
C LYS A 320 130.54 -77.52 -67.34
N THR A 321 129.93 -76.35 -67.53
CA THR A 321 129.84 -75.58 -68.78
C THR A 321 130.50 -74.20 -68.62
N HIS A 322 131.75 -74.18 -68.12
CA HIS A 322 132.75 -73.14 -68.42
C HIS A 322 133.81 -73.67 -69.40
N ARG A 323 133.47 -74.71 -70.19
CA ARG A 323 134.31 -75.28 -71.25
C ARG A 323 133.57 -75.61 -72.55
N GLU A 324 132.40 -75.03 -72.78
CA GLU A 324 131.77 -75.04 -74.10
C GLU A 324 131.42 -73.62 -74.50
N HIS A 325 132.48 -72.98 -75.00
CA HIS A 325 132.41 -71.89 -75.93
C HIS A 325 131.54 -72.29 -77.13
N LEU A 326 130.86 -71.30 -77.69
CA LEU A 326 130.80 -71.07 -79.14
C LEU A 326 129.85 -71.97 -79.96
N LEU A 327 129.00 -71.28 -80.73
CA LEU A 327 128.34 -71.64 -81.99
C LEU A 327 126.82 -71.78 -81.87
N LEU A 328 126.10 -70.73 -82.26
CA LEU A 328 125.33 -70.71 -83.50
C LEU A 328 124.54 -69.38 -83.62
N GLN A 329 125.14 -68.46 -84.38
CA GLN A 329 124.40 -67.48 -85.17
C GLN A 329 123.69 -68.22 -86.31
N SER A 330 122.46 -67.82 -86.60
CA SER A 330 121.96 -67.75 -87.97
C SER A 330 120.78 -66.78 -88.03
N GLU A 331 121.02 -65.65 -88.69
CA GLU A 331 120.02 -64.69 -89.17
C GLU A 331 119.32 -65.19 -90.45
N ASP A 332 118.09 -64.71 -90.59
CA ASP A 332 117.38 -64.25 -91.79
C ASP A 332 116.96 -65.21 -92.92
N THR A 333 115.64 -65.25 -93.18
CA THR A 333 114.95 -64.70 -94.38
C THR A 333 113.45 -65.06 -94.32
N ILE A 334 112.53 -64.11 -94.05
CA ILE A 334 111.70 -63.30 -94.97
C ILE A 334 111.16 -64.04 -96.22
N GLN A 335 109.85 -64.34 -96.25
CA GLN A 335 108.84 -63.77 -97.18
C GLN A 335 107.49 -64.52 -97.06
N ASP A 336 106.41 -63.80 -96.71
CA ASP A 336 105.16 -63.75 -97.50
C ASP A 336 104.05 -62.88 -96.84
N SER A 337 103.19 -62.31 -97.69
CA SER A 337 101.94 -61.55 -97.43
C SER A 337 102.01 -60.01 -97.39
N LEU A 338 102.11 -59.42 -98.59
CA LEU A 338 101.87 -57.98 -98.83
C LEU A 338 100.39 -57.54 -98.74
N HIS A 339 99.43 -58.46 -98.49
CA HIS A 339 98.04 -58.08 -98.18
C HIS A 339 97.79 -57.78 -96.70
N ALA A 340 98.63 -58.28 -95.77
CA ALA A 340 98.49 -58.00 -94.35
C ALA A 340 98.84 -56.54 -93.99
N LYS A 341 99.83 -55.94 -94.70
CA LYS A 341 100.31 -54.58 -94.42
C LYS A 341 99.29 -53.48 -94.74
N GLU A 342 98.43 -53.68 -95.74
CA GLU A 342 97.45 -52.66 -96.14
C GLU A 342 96.22 -52.66 -95.21
N GLU A 343 95.74 -53.85 -94.80
CA GLU A 343 94.73 -53.97 -93.74
C GLU A 343 95.26 -53.46 -92.40
N GLU A 344 96.52 -53.73 -92.08
CA GLU A 344 97.14 -53.29 -90.85
C GLU A 344 97.35 -51.76 -90.82
N LEU A 345 97.70 -51.14 -91.96
CA LEU A 345 97.72 -49.68 -92.08
C LEU A 345 96.32 -49.07 -91.97
N ARG A 346 95.27 -49.68 -92.55
CA ARG A 346 93.88 -49.23 -92.35
C ARG A 346 93.41 -49.39 -90.89
N ARG A 347 93.77 -50.49 -90.23
CA ARG A 347 93.51 -50.69 -88.79
C ARG A 347 94.25 -49.66 -87.93
N ARG A 348 95.53 -49.39 -88.23
CA ARG A 348 96.33 -48.35 -87.55
C ARG A 348 95.78 -46.94 -87.78
N TRP A 349 95.34 -46.63 -89.00
CA TRP A 349 94.70 -45.35 -89.31
C TRP A 349 93.34 -45.20 -88.61
N SER A 350 92.52 -46.26 -88.57
CA SER A 350 91.25 -46.28 -87.84
C SER A 350 91.45 -46.18 -86.33
N MET A 351 92.48 -46.83 -85.78
CA MET A 351 92.90 -46.69 -84.38
C MET A 351 93.32 -45.25 -84.07
N TYR A 352 94.17 -44.65 -84.90
CA TYR A 352 94.59 -43.26 -84.73
C TYR A 352 93.40 -42.28 -84.81
N GLN A 353 92.48 -42.48 -85.76
CA GLN A 353 91.26 -41.68 -85.81
C GLN A 353 90.39 -41.85 -84.56
N MET A 354 90.31 -43.07 -84.01
CA MET A 354 89.62 -43.30 -82.75
C MET A 354 90.30 -42.66 -81.56
N GLU A 355 91.62 -42.74 -81.46
CA GLU A 355 92.40 -42.07 -80.40
C GLU A 355 92.20 -40.55 -80.45
N VAL A 356 92.27 -39.93 -81.63
CA VAL A 356 92.04 -38.48 -81.79
C VAL A 356 90.62 -38.08 -81.38
N ILE A 357 89.61 -38.89 -81.66
CA ILE A 357 88.23 -38.63 -81.23
C ILE A 357 88.10 -38.81 -79.71
N PHE A 358 88.72 -39.85 -79.14
CA PHE A 358 88.72 -40.09 -77.71
C PHE A 358 89.48 -39.03 -76.93
N ASP A 359 90.60 -38.51 -77.43
CA ASP A 359 91.34 -37.41 -76.81
C ASP A 359 90.52 -36.12 -76.80
N LYS A 360 89.78 -35.82 -77.87
CA LYS A 360 88.82 -34.70 -77.86
C LYS A 360 87.71 -34.88 -76.83
N VAL A 361 87.17 -36.09 -76.67
CA VAL A 361 86.15 -36.39 -75.65
C VAL A 361 86.74 -36.29 -74.25
N LYS A 362 87.97 -36.76 -74.07
CA LYS A 362 88.73 -36.73 -72.83
C LYS A 362 89.04 -35.30 -72.38
N ASP A 363 89.44 -34.44 -73.31
CA ASP A 363 89.64 -33.00 -73.09
C ASP A 363 88.32 -32.31 -72.74
N ALA A 364 87.24 -32.59 -73.47
CA ALA A 364 85.91 -32.03 -73.20
C ALA A 364 85.32 -32.48 -71.85
N THR A 365 85.65 -33.69 -71.39
CA THR A 365 85.22 -34.22 -70.09
C THR A 365 86.21 -33.94 -68.95
N GLY A 366 87.38 -33.36 -69.24
CA GLY A 366 88.42 -33.03 -68.27
C GLY A 366 88.93 -34.25 -67.49
N THR A 367 89.15 -35.38 -68.17
CA THR A 367 89.64 -36.63 -67.54
C THR A 367 91.01 -37.04 -68.06
N ALA A 368 91.86 -37.67 -67.24
CA ALA A 368 93.21 -38.06 -67.65
C ALA A 368 93.31 -39.48 -68.26
N GLU A 369 92.27 -40.31 -68.13
CA GLU A 369 92.29 -41.72 -68.53
C GLU A 369 90.96 -42.15 -69.18
N SER A 370 91.03 -42.89 -70.30
CA SER A 370 89.86 -43.23 -71.13
C SER A 370 88.77 -44.03 -70.39
N HIS A 371 89.14 -44.87 -69.43
CA HIS A 371 88.15 -45.60 -68.61
C HIS A 371 87.37 -44.67 -67.67
N SER A 372 87.98 -43.57 -67.22
CA SER A 372 87.32 -42.62 -66.30
C SER A 372 86.21 -41.81 -66.99
N VAL A 373 86.35 -41.54 -68.29
CA VAL A 373 85.31 -40.96 -69.16
C VAL A 373 84.05 -41.83 -69.09
N VAL A 374 84.20 -43.14 -69.35
CA VAL A 374 83.08 -44.08 -69.38
C VAL A 374 82.37 -44.17 -68.03
N ARG A 375 83.13 -44.24 -66.92
CA ARG A 375 82.53 -44.25 -65.57
C ARG A 375 81.74 -42.97 -65.26
N ARG A 376 82.26 -41.81 -65.68
CA ARG A 376 81.60 -40.51 -65.45
C ARG A 376 80.33 -40.39 -66.27
N PHE A 377 80.30 -40.86 -67.51
CA PHE A 377 79.08 -40.92 -68.32
C PHE A 377 78.02 -41.87 -67.72
N LEU A 378 78.43 -43.06 -67.25
CA LEU A 378 77.51 -43.98 -66.59
C LEU A 378 76.95 -43.40 -65.29
N ALA A 379 77.79 -42.81 -64.43
CA ALA A 379 77.35 -42.14 -63.21
C ALA A 379 76.47 -40.90 -63.50
N GLN A 380 76.73 -40.18 -64.60
CA GLN A 380 75.90 -39.07 -65.04
C GLN A 380 74.50 -39.55 -65.47
N GLY A 381 74.41 -40.72 -66.12
CA GLY A 381 73.14 -41.38 -66.40
C GLY A 381 72.35 -41.71 -65.13
N ASP A 382 72.99 -42.33 -64.15
CA ASP A 382 72.35 -42.71 -62.87
C ASP A 382 71.90 -41.48 -62.07
N THR A 383 72.72 -40.43 -62.01
CA THR A 383 72.39 -39.16 -61.34
C THR A 383 71.26 -38.42 -62.06
N PHE A 384 71.25 -38.42 -63.39
CA PHE A 384 70.15 -37.86 -64.17
C PHE A 384 68.85 -38.62 -63.90
N ALA A 385 68.87 -39.95 -63.90
CA ALA A 385 67.71 -40.77 -63.58
C ALA A 385 67.18 -40.47 -62.17
N LYS A 386 68.07 -40.36 -61.17
CA LYS A 386 67.70 -39.99 -59.80
C LYS A 386 67.12 -38.58 -59.68
N LEU A 387 67.64 -37.61 -60.44
CA LEU A 387 67.08 -36.26 -60.48
C LEU A 387 65.71 -36.25 -61.16
N GLN A 388 65.52 -37.08 -62.18
CA GLN A 388 64.24 -37.22 -62.86
C GLN A 388 63.19 -37.86 -61.96
N THR A 389 63.55 -38.88 -61.17
CA THR A 389 62.63 -39.45 -60.16
C THR A 389 62.28 -38.42 -59.10
N LEU A 390 63.27 -37.72 -58.52
CA LEU A 390 63.03 -36.67 -57.54
C LEU A 390 62.17 -35.52 -58.10
N LYS A 391 62.37 -35.16 -59.37
CA LYS A 391 61.52 -34.18 -60.05
C LYS A 391 60.08 -34.68 -60.13
N SER A 392 59.86 -35.92 -60.56
CA SER A 392 58.52 -36.51 -60.67
C SER A 392 57.83 -36.64 -59.30
N GLU A 393 58.56 -37.03 -58.25
CA GLU A 393 58.06 -37.10 -56.87
C GLU A 393 57.69 -35.71 -56.34
N ASN A 394 58.53 -34.69 -56.60
CA ASN A 394 58.21 -33.30 -56.23
C ASN A 394 57.01 -32.75 -57.00
N GLU A 395 56.85 -33.09 -58.29
CA GLU A 395 55.68 -32.71 -59.07
C GLU A 395 54.40 -33.36 -58.52
N GLN A 396 54.47 -34.65 -58.15
CA GLN A 396 53.36 -35.36 -57.53
C GLN A 396 52.97 -34.76 -56.18
N THR A 397 53.95 -34.55 -55.29
CA THR A 397 53.70 -33.94 -53.97
C THR A 397 53.16 -32.50 -54.09
N LEU A 398 53.61 -31.74 -55.08
CA LEU A 398 53.09 -30.40 -55.35
C LEU A 398 51.62 -30.46 -55.81
N VAL A 399 51.25 -31.45 -56.62
CA VAL A 399 49.85 -31.66 -57.03
C VAL A 399 48.99 -32.08 -55.84
N THR A 400 49.43 -33.02 -55.00
CA THR A 400 48.67 -33.43 -53.81
C THR A 400 48.48 -32.27 -52.85
N LEU A 401 49.53 -31.51 -52.55
CA LEU A 401 49.45 -30.32 -51.70
C LEU A 401 48.52 -29.24 -52.27
N LYS A 402 48.48 -29.06 -53.60
CA LYS A 402 47.52 -28.14 -54.25
C LYS A 402 46.08 -28.62 -54.08
N GLN A 403 45.82 -29.93 -54.18
CA GLN A 403 44.50 -30.51 -53.99
C GLN A 403 44.06 -30.38 -52.53
N GLU A 404 44.93 -30.72 -51.58
CA GLU A 404 44.68 -30.54 -50.14
C GLU A 404 44.41 -29.08 -49.79
N LYS A 405 45.20 -28.14 -50.32
CA LYS A 405 44.93 -26.71 -50.15
C LYS A 405 43.54 -26.32 -50.64
N GLN A 406 43.12 -26.80 -51.80
CA GLN A 406 41.78 -26.51 -52.32
C GLN A 406 40.68 -27.15 -51.47
N GLN A 407 40.88 -28.38 -50.97
CA GLN A 407 39.94 -29.04 -50.08
C GLN A 407 39.79 -28.26 -48.77
N LEU A 408 40.89 -27.91 -48.11
CA LEU A 408 40.89 -27.11 -46.89
C LEU A 408 40.28 -25.72 -47.10
N GLN A 409 40.49 -25.10 -48.26
CA GLN A 409 39.84 -23.83 -48.60
C GLN A 409 38.31 -23.97 -48.67
N ARG A 410 37.81 -25.02 -49.33
CA ARG A 410 36.35 -25.29 -49.40
C ARG A 410 35.78 -25.60 -48.02
N GLU A 411 36.48 -26.37 -47.20
CA GLU A 411 36.06 -26.66 -45.82
C GLU A 411 35.99 -25.39 -44.98
N LEU A 412 36.97 -24.50 -45.10
CA LEU A 412 36.99 -23.22 -44.40
C LEU A 412 35.87 -22.29 -44.87
N GLU A 413 35.58 -22.23 -46.17
CA GLU A 413 34.43 -21.50 -46.71
C GLU A 413 33.12 -22.08 -46.16
N ASN A 414 32.95 -23.40 -46.21
CA ASN A 414 31.78 -24.08 -45.66
C ASN A 414 31.61 -23.78 -44.16
N LEU A 415 32.68 -23.81 -43.36
CA LEU A 415 32.63 -23.50 -41.94
C LEU A 415 32.30 -22.03 -41.68
N LYS A 416 32.87 -21.09 -42.45
CA LYS A 416 32.56 -19.66 -42.34
C LYS A 416 31.08 -19.40 -42.59
N TYR A 417 30.54 -19.91 -43.69
CA TYR A 417 29.16 -19.62 -44.09
C TYR A 417 28.13 -20.45 -43.31
N SER A 418 28.44 -21.69 -42.90
CA SER A 418 27.53 -22.50 -42.07
C SER A 418 27.48 -22.00 -40.62
N GLY A 419 28.59 -21.52 -40.06
CA GLY A 419 28.61 -20.88 -38.74
C GLY A 419 27.73 -19.64 -38.68
N GLU A 420 27.84 -18.75 -39.66
CA GLU A 420 27.00 -17.55 -39.73
C GLU A 420 25.51 -17.88 -39.94
N ALA A 421 25.19 -18.82 -40.83
CA ALA A 421 23.81 -19.23 -41.09
C ALA A 421 23.14 -19.90 -39.87
N THR A 422 23.89 -20.73 -39.14
CA THR A 422 23.39 -21.36 -37.91
C THR A 422 23.19 -20.34 -36.79
N MET A 423 24.11 -19.39 -36.62
CA MET A 423 23.96 -18.32 -35.63
C MET A 423 22.77 -17.41 -35.94
N VAL A 424 22.56 -17.03 -37.21
CA VAL A 424 21.39 -16.23 -37.62
C VAL A 424 20.09 -17.01 -37.42
N SER A 425 20.08 -18.32 -37.71
CA SER A 425 18.92 -19.18 -37.46
C SER A 425 18.61 -19.30 -35.97
N GLN A 426 19.62 -19.49 -35.13
CA GLN A 426 19.47 -19.54 -33.67
C GLN A 426 18.96 -18.20 -33.11
N GLN A 427 19.48 -17.07 -33.58
CA GLN A 427 19.00 -15.74 -33.19
C GLN A 427 17.53 -15.53 -33.56
N LYS A 428 17.10 -15.98 -34.76
CA LYS A 428 15.69 -15.93 -35.16
C LYS A 428 14.80 -16.79 -34.25
N LEU A 429 15.22 -18.03 -33.96
CA LEU A 429 14.49 -18.91 -33.05
C LEU A 429 14.40 -18.33 -31.63
N GLN A 430 15.47 -17.70 -31.14
CA GLN A 430 15.46 -17.00 -29.85
C GLN A 430 14.50 -15.81 -29.87
N ALA A 431 14.49 -15.01 -30.93
CA ALA A 431 13.56 -13.89 -31.07
C ALA A 431 12.10 -14.36 -31.12
N GLU A 432 11.79 -15.42 -31.88
CA GLU A 432 10.45 -16.02 -31.92
C GLU A 432 10.03 -16.59 -30.56
N ALA A 433 10.94 -17.26 -29.84
CA ALA A 433 10.66 -17.77 -28.50
C ALA A 433 10.41 -16.64 -27.49
N GLN A 434 11.18 -15.55 -27.56
CA GLN A 434 10.95 -14.36 -26.74
C GLN A 434 9.61 -13.68 -27.08
N GLU A 435 9.22 -13.64 -28.36
CA GLU A 435 7.93 -13.09 -28.76
C GLU A 435 6.76 -13.94 -28.26
N ARG A 436 6.85 -15.28 -28.39
CA ARG A 436 5.86 -16.20 -27.83
C ARG A 436 5.75 -16.06 -26.32
N LEU A 437 6.88 -15.94 -25.61
CA LEU A 437 6.88 -15.71 -24.17
C LEU A 437 6.12 -14.42 -23.81
N LYS A 438 6.41 -13.31 -24.49
CA LYS A 438 5.70 -12.03 -24.28
C LYS A 438 4.21 -12.14 -24.56
N GLN A 439 3.80 -12.90 -25.58
CA GLN A 439 2.39 -13.14 -25.88
C GLN A 439 1.71 -13.95 -24.77
N GLU A 440 2.36 -14.99 -24.25
CA GLU A 440 1.83 -15.79 -23.15
C GLU A 440 1.79 -15.03 -21.82
N GLU A 441 2.77 -14.16 -21.55
CA GLU A 441 2.74 -13.25 -20.40
C GLU A 441 1.56 -12.29 -20.45
N ARG A 442 1.27 -11.72 -21.64
CA ARG A 442 0.09 -10.87 -21.84
C ARG A 442 -1.21 -11.64 -21.63
N ARG A 443 -1.33 -12.84 -22.20
CA ARG A 443 -2.51 -13.71 -21.99
C ARG A 443 -2.71 -14.05 -20.52
N ARG A 444 -1.63 -14.34 -19.80
CA ARG A 444 -1.68 -14.59 -18.35
C ARG A 444 -2.16 -13.36 -17.59
N ALA A 445 -1.64 -12.17 -17.90
CA ALA A 445 -2.05 -10.93 -17.24
C ALA A 445 -3.53 -10.63 -17.51
N GLU A 446 -3.99 -10.78 -18.75
CA GLU A 446 -5.40 -10.60 -19.11
C GLU A 446 -6.32 -11.60 -18.38
N ALA A 447 -5.91 -12.87 -18.28
CA ALA A 447 -6.65 -13.88 -17.53
C ALA A 447 -6.68 -13.61 -16.02
N GLN A 448 -5.58 -13.10 -15.44
CA GLN A 448 -5.51 -12.68 -14.04
C GLN A 448 -6.45 -11.49 -13.78
N ASP A 449 -6.43 -10.48 -14.64
CA ASP A 449 -7.34 -9.34 -14.57
C ASP A 449 -8.81 -9.77 -14.67
N GLN A 450 -9.14 -10.70 -15.57
CA GLN A 450 -10.49 -11.25 -15.69
C GLN A 450 -10.88 -12.03 -14.43
N LEU A 451 -9.98 -12.82 -13.86
CA LEU A 451 -10.20 -13.52 -12.60
C LEU A 451 -10.45 -12.54 -11.45
N GLU A 452 -9.64 -11.49 -11.31
CA GLU A 452 -9.85 -10.49 -10.27
C GLU A 452 -11.19 -9.75 -10.42
N ARG A 453 -11.57 -9.38 -11.65
CA ARG A 453 -12.86 -8.73 -11.91
C ARG A 453 -14.03 -9.66 -11.55
N THR A 454 -13.95 -10.94 -11.91
CA THR A 454 -15.00 -11.93 -11.58
C THR A 454 -15.07 -12.20 -10.08
N LEU A 455 -13.94 -12.32 -9.39
CA LEU A 455 -13.90 -12.46 -7.93
C LEU A 455 -14.51 -11.25 -7.22
N ARG A 456 -14.18 -10.02 -7.64
CA ARG A 456 -14.78 -8.80 -7.08
C ARG A 456 -16.30 -8.77 -7.32
N ALA A 457 -16.76 -9.11 -8.52
CA ALA A 457 -18.19 -9.17 -8.83
C ALA A 457 -18.91 -10.24 -7.98
N MET A 458 -18.29 -11.41 -7.80
CA MET A 458 -18.80 -12.49 -6.94
C MET A 458 -18.87 -12.07 -5.47
N GLN A 459 -17.87 -11.35 -4.96
CA GLN A 459 -17.88 -10.81 -3.60
C GLN A 459 -19.03 -9.82 -3.41
N VAL A 460 -19.21 -8.88 -4.33
CA VAL A 460 -20.32 -7.91 -4.29
C VAL A 460 -21.68 -8.61 -4.36
N ALA A 461 -21.81 -9.62 -5.23
CA ALA A 461 -23.02 -10.44 -5.31
C ALA A 461 -23.30 -11.16 -3.98
N LYS A 462 -22.29 -11.80 -3.38
CA LYS A 462 -22.38 -12.43 -2.06
C LYS A 462 -22.86 -11.45 -0.99
N ASP A 463 -22.18 -10.31 -0.84
CA ASP A 463 -22.50 -9.31 0.17
C ASP A 463 -23.93 -8.78 -0.03
N SER A 464 -24.33 -8.50 -1.29
CA SER A 464 -25.68 -8.04 -1.61
C SER A 464 -26.76 -9.09 -1.29
N LEU A 465 -26.51 -10.37 -1.55
CA LEU A 465 -27.42 -11.47 -1.22
C LEU A 465 -27.50 -11.69 0.30
N GLU A 466 -26.39 -11.59 1.03
CA GLU A 466 -26.38 -11.67 2.50
C GLU A 466 -27.16 -10.50 3.13
N HIS A 467 -27.03 -9.29 2.58
CA HIS A 467 -27.84 -8.13 2.97
C HIS A 467 -29.34 -8.34 2.68
N LEU A 468 -29.69 -8.91 1.52
CA LEU A 468 -31.08 -9.23 1.19
C LEU A 468 -31.63 -10.32 2.12
N ALA A 469 -30.88 -11.40 2.33
CA ALA A 469 -31.26 -12.47 3.26
C ALA A 469 -31.51 -11.93 4.67
N SER A 470 -30.66 -11.00 5.15
CA SER A 470 -30.81 -10.32 6.44
C SER A 470 -32.11 -9.50 6.52
N LYS A 471 -32.52 -8.82 5.45
CA LYS A 471 -33.79 -8.07 5.40
C LYS A 471 -35.01 -8.99 5.36
N LEU A 472 -34.87 -10.16 4.76
CA LEU A 472 -35.95 -11.14 4.57
C LEU A 472 -36.07 -12.15 5.74
N ILE A 473 -35.35 -11.95 6.86
CA ILE A 473 -35.38 -12.86 8.03
C ILE A 473 -36.80 -13.09 8.53
N HIS A 474 -37.65 -12.06 8.53
CA HIS A 474 -39.01 -12.11 9.09
C HIS A 474 -40.03 -12.89 8.24
N ILE A 475 -39.68 -13.27 7.00
CA ILE A 475 -40.56 -14.04 6.12
C ILE A 475 -40.27 -15.53 6.38
N THR A 476 -41.22 -16.20 7.02
CA THR A 476 -41.15 -17.63 7.28
C THR A 476 -41.62 -18.43 6.07
N VAL A 477 -40.74 -19.28 5.58
CA VAL A 477 -40.98 -20.17 4.44
C VAL A 477 -41.22 -21.57 5.02
N GLU A 478 -42.48 -21.95 5.25
CA GLU A 478 -42.79 -23.25 5.88
C GLU A 478 -42.58 -24.46 4.95
N ASP A 479 -42.90 -24.32 3.65
CA ASP A 479 -42.79 -25.43 2.66
C ASP A 479 -41.58 -25.35 1.70
N GLY A 480 -40.49 -24.67 2.06
CA GLY A 480 -39.31 -24.48 1.17
C GLY A 480 -38.16 -25.45 1.44
N SER A 481 -37.26 -25.63 0.47
CA SER A 481 -36.11 -26.54 0.57
C SER A 481 -35.14 -26.16 1.72
N PHE A 482 -35.20 -24.89 2.13
CA PHE A 482 -34.38 -24.27 3.16
C PHE A 482 -35.15 -23.91 4.44
N ALA A 483 -36.34 -24.45 4.64
CA ALA A 483 -37.14 -24.24 5.85
C ALA A 483 -36.36 -24.70 7.11
N GLY A 484 -35.99 -23.74 7.97
CA GLY A 484 -35.32 -24.00 9.26
C GLY A 484 -33.84 -24.38 9.19
N LYS A 485 -33.16 -24.25 8.03
CA LYS A 485 -31.73 -24.53 7.89
C LYS A 485 -30.92 -23.24 7.80
N GLU A 486 -29.96 -23.06 8.70
CA GLU A 486 -28.91 -22.05 8.53
C GLU A 486 -27.95 -22.53 7.43
N LEU A 487 -27.72 -21.68 6.42
CA LEU A 487 -26.77 -21.98 5.35
C LEU A 487 -25.36 -21.94 5.91
N ASP A 488 -24.58 -22.99 5.68
CA ASP A 488 -23.18 -23.07 6.11
C ASP A 488 -22.31 -22.11 5.25
N PRO A 489 -21.70 -21.06 5.85
CA PRO A 489 -20.87 -20.10 5.13
C PRO A 489 -19.60 -20.70 4.49
N GLN A 490 -19.21 -21.92 4.86
CA GLN A 490 -18.01 -22.62 4.35
C GLN A 490 -18.31 -23.60 3.22
N ALA A 491 -19.57 -23.79 2.83
CA ALA A 491 -19.91 -24.72 1.75
C ALA A 491 -19.53 -24.13 0.37
N ASP A 492 -18.96 -24.94 -0.52
CA ASP A 492 -18.61 -24.53 -1.89
C ASP A 492 -19.84 -24.04 -2.69
N ASN A 493 -21.02 -24.57 -2.36
CA ASN A 493 -22.30 -24.20 -2.96
C ASN A 493 -23.04 -23.08 -2.21
N TYR A 494 -22.37 -22.35 -1.31
CA TYR A 494 -23.03 -21.34 -0.48
C TYR A 494 -23.71 -20.23 -1.30
N LEU A 495 -23.05 -19.68 -2.32
CA LEU A 495 -23.61 -18.56 -3.09
C LEU A 495 -24.84 -18.96 -3.91
N PRO A 496 -24.85 -20.07 -4.68
CA PRO A 496 -26.07 -20.57 -5.32
C PRO A 496 -27.19 -20.87 -4.31
N ASN A 497 -26.87 -21.54 -3.20
CA ASN A 497 -27.87 -21.85 -2.18
C ASN A 497 -28.46 -20.59 -1.52
N LEU A 498 -27.63 -19.55 -1.33
CA LEU A 498 -28.06 -18.25 -0.81
C LEU A 498 -28.97 -17.51 -1.80
N LEU A 499 -28.68 -17.62 -3.10
CA LEU A 499 -29.51 -17.07 -4.16
C LEU A 499 -30.88 -17.77 -4.19
N ASP A 500 -30.91 -19.10 -4.19
CA ASP A 500 -32.15 -19.90 -4.15
C ASP A 500 -32.96 -19.59 -2.88
N PHE A 501 -32.29 -19.42 -1.74
CA PHE A 501 -32.92 -19.04 -0.48
C PHE A 501 -33.58 -17.65 -0.52
N VAL A 502 -32.88 -16.67 -1.10
CA VAL A 502 -33.43 -15.31 -1.28
C VAL A 502 -34.59 -15.34 -2.28
N GLU A 503 -34.49 -16.12 -3.36
CA GLU A 503 -35.54 -16.30 -4.36
C GLU A 503 -36.82 -16.89 -3.75
N GLU A 504 -36.72 -18.01 -3.01
CA GLU A 504 -37.88 -18.62 -2.33
C GLU A 504 -38.60 -17.63 -1.40
N LYS A 505 -37.82 -16.83 -0.65
CA LYS A 505 -38.38 -15.80 0.25
C LYS A 505 -39.02 -14.64 -0.50
N LEU A 506 -38.41 -14.17 -1.58
CA LEU A 506 -38.95 -13.09 -2.42
C LEU A 506 -40.24 -13.52 -3.12
N LEU A 507 -40.33 -14.76 -3.61
CA LEU A 507 -41.55 -15.31 -4.20
C LEU A 507 -42.68 -15.41 -3.18
N LYS A 508 -42.38 -15.84 -1.94
CA LYS A 508 -43.40 -15.83 -0.87
C LYS A 508 -43.85 -14.41 -0.52
N LEU A 509 -42.93 -13.46 -0.39
CA LEU A 509 -43.27 -12.05 -0.18
C LEU A 509 -44.13 -11.50 -1.33
N GLN A 510 -43.81 -11.84 -2.57
CA GLN A 510 -44.60 -11.44 -3.73
C GLN A 510 -46.02 -12.03 -3.69
N SER A 511 -46.17 -13.29 -3.27
CA SER A 511 -47.49 -13.91 -3.10
C SER A 511 -48.31 -13.26 -1.99
N GLN A 512 -47.68 -12.86 -0.87
CA GLN A 512 -48.31 -12.14 0.24
C GLN A 512 -48.70 -10.70 -0.15
N LEU A 513 -47.88 -10.04 -0.97
CA LEU A 513 -48.17 -8.70 -1.50
C LEU A 513 -49.24 -8.74 -2.59
N GLY A 514 -49.36 -9.83 -3.35
CA GLY A 514 -50.34 -9.96 -4.42
C GLY A 514 -51.80 -9.87 -3.95
N SER A 515 -52.08 -10.17 -2.67
CA SER A 515 -53.42 -10.03 -2.07
C SER A 515 -53.70 -8.64 -1.49
N HIS A 516 -52.73 -7.72 -1.51
CA HIS A 516 -52.83 -6.40 -0.89
C HIS A 516 -52.52 -5.29 -1.91
N ASP A 517 -53.27 -4.18 -1.88
CA ASP A 517 -52.91 -3.01 -2.69
C ASP A 517 -51.71 -2.29 -2.06
N VAL A 518 -50.54 -2.56 -2.62
CA VAL A 518 -49.26 -1.99 -2.17
C VAL A 518 -49.29 -0.47 -2.19
N GLN A 519 -50.04 0.14 -3.09
CA GLN A 519 -50.09 1.59 -3.25
C GLN A 519 -50.94 2.27 -2.17
N GLU A 520 -52.01 1.61 -1.73
CA GLU A 520 -52.79 2.04 -0.56
C GLU A 520 -52.05 1.77 0.76
N MET A 521 -51.38 0.63 0.91
CA MET A 521 -50.55 0.36 2.10
C MET A 521 -49.40 1.37 2.25
N LEU A 522 -48.71 1.72 1.17
CA LEU A 522 -47.66 2.74 1.23
C LEU A 522 -48.19 4.12 1.60
N ARG A 523 -49.43 4.47 1.18
CA ARG A 523 -50.12 5.68 1.62
C ARG A 523 -50.46 5.61 3.11
N HIS A 524 -51.00 4.50 3.59
CA HIS A 524 -51.27 4.27 5.00
C HIS A 524 -50.01 4.26 5.87
N ILE A 525 -48.88 3.76 5.37
CA ILE A 525 -47.59 3.83 6.07
C ILE A 525 -47.05 5.27 6.12
N ALA A 526 -47.34 6.08 5.09
CA ALA A 526 -46.99 7.50 5.05
C ALA A 526 -47.95 8.39 5.85
N ASP A 527 -49.14 7.88 6.22
CA ASP A 527 -50.10 8.60 7.04
C ASP A 527 -49.53 8.81 8.46
N ARG A 528 -49.62 10.06 8.94
CA ARG A 528 -49.06 10.48 10.23
C ARG A 528 -49.60 9.70 11.43
N GLU A 529 -50.83 9.20 11.33
CA GLU A 529 -51.52 8.47 12.38
C GLU A 529 -50.97 7.03 12.54
N PHE A 530 -50.54 6.40 11.46
CA PHE A 530 -49.87 5.10 11.49
C PHE A 530 -48.45 5.22 12.09
N LEU A 531 -47.71 6.28 11.74
CA LEU A 531 -46.41 6.57 12.34
C LEU A 531 -46.52 6.88 13.84
N ALA A 532 -47.57 7.58 14.27
CA ALA A 532 -47.83 7.88 15.68
C ALA A 532 -48.23 6.64 16.50
N SER A 533 -49.02 5.73 15.93
CA SER A 533 -49.39 4.46 16.59
C SER A 533 -48.22 3.46 16.65
N LEU A 534 -47.33 3.48 15.66
CA LEU A 534 -46.02 2.81 15.74
C LEU A 534 -45.09 3.47 16.78
N GLU A 535 -45.18 4.77 16.99
CA GLU A 535 -44.42 5.47 18.04
C GLU A 535 -44.87 5.08 19.45
N GLU A 536 -46.17 4.87 19.67
CA GLU A 536 -46.73 4.43 20.95
C GLU A 536 -46.40 2.97 21.30
N SER A 537 -46.11 2.13 20.31
CA SER A 537 -45.83 0.69 20.47
C SER A 537 -44.33 0.32 20.54
N LEU A 538 -43.42 1.31 20.53
CA LEU A 538 -41.98 1.06 20.61
C LEU A 538 -41.51 0.77 22.04
N PRO A 539 -40.61 -0.21 22.23
CA PRO A 539 -40.00 -0.48 23.54
C PRO A 539 -39.20 0.71 24.07
N LYS A 540 -39.29 0.97 25.38
CA LYS A 540 -38.71 2.15 26.06
C LYS A 540 -37.18 2.32 25.93
N TYR A 541 -36.47 1.29 25.48
CA TYR A 541 -35.01 1.33 25.25
C TYR A 541 -34.61 1.83 23.86
N ASN A 542 -35.55 1.97 22.92
CA ASN A 542 -35.29 2.55 21.60
C ASN A 542 -35.32 4.08 21.68
N THR A 543 -34.18 4.70 21.96
CA THR A 543 -34.00 6.16 21.82
C THR A 543 -33.83 6.52 20.35
N ARG A 544 -34.88 7.06 19.72
CA ARG A 544 -34.78 7.62 18.36
C ARG A 544 -33.97 8.92 18.38
N ILE A 545 -32.99 9.03 17.49
CA ILE A 545 -32.33 10.30 17.14
C ILE A 545 -33.23 10.99 16.12
N ALA A 546 -33.81 12.13 16.47
CA ALA A 546 -34.54 12.97 15.52
C ALA A 546 -33.53 13.56 14.52
N LEU A 547 -33.38 12.91 13.37
CA LEU A 547 -32.70 13.53 12.25
C LEU A 547 -33.56 14.69 11.76
N PRO A 548 -33.00 15.91 11.60
CA PRO A 548 -33.75 17.02 11.04
C PRO A 548 -34.35 16.58 9.71
N LEU A 549 -35.68 16.66 9.59
CA LEU A 549 -36.38 16.52 8.31
C LEU A 549 -35.66 17.43 7.32
N ALA A 550 -35.03 16.83 6.31
CA ALA A 550 -34.32 17.56 5.28
C ALA A 550 -35.26 18.60 4.71
N THR A 551 -35.06 19.86 5.11
CA THR A 551 -35.73 20.98 4.49
C THR A 551 -35.32 20.92 3.03
N SER A 552 -36.30 20.70 2.16
CA SER A 552 -36.18 20.79 0.71
C SER A 552 -35.48 22.08 0.33
N LYS A 553 -34.17 21.98 0.06
CA LYS A 553 -33.22 22.92 -0.55
C LYS A 553 -31.86 22.65 0.07
N ASP A 554 -31.29 21.53 -0.31
CA ASP A 554 -29.85 21.42 -0.38
C ASP A 554 -29.39 22.36 -1.50
N LYS A 555 -29.11 23.60 -1.13
CA LYS A 555 -28.49 24.64 -1.97
C LYS A 555 -26.99 24.71 -1.70
N PHE A 556 -26.41 23.67 -1.12
CA PHE A 556 -24.98 23.61 -0.78
C PHE A 556 -24.20 22.58 -1.58
N PHE A 557 -24.87 21.82 -2.46
CA PHE A 557 -24.25 21.18 -3.61
C PHE A 557 -24.48 22.07 -4.84
N ASP A 558 -23.84 23.24 -4.85
CA ASP A 558 -23.33 23.73 -6.12
C ASP A 558 -22.19 22.77 -6.47
N GLU A 559 -22.31 22.09 -7.61
CA GLU A 559 -21.22 21.39 -8.26
C GLU A 559 -20.09 22.41 -8.46
N GLU A 560 -19.15 22.49 -7.52
CA GLU A 560 -17.76 22.74 -7.86
C GLU A 560 -17.34 21.52 -8.70
N SER A 561 -17.65 21.61 -9.99
CA SER A 561 -16.89 20.94 -11.03
C SER A 561 -15.44 21.34 -10.81
N GLU A 562 -14.72 20.51 -10.07
CA GLU A 562 -13.29 20.35 -10.22
C GLU A 562 -13.08 19.89 -11.67
N GLU A 563 -13.15 20.85 -12.60
CA GLU A 563 -12.31 20.82 -13.78
C GLU A 563 -10.89 20.81 -13.22
N GLU A 564 -10.38 19.61 -12.96
CA GLU A 564 -8.95 19.38 -12.92
C GLU A 564 -8.40 20.04 -14.17
N ASP A 565 -7.77 21.19 -13.97
CA ASP A 565 -6.83 21.82 -14.88
C ASP A 565 -5.78 20.76 -15.24
N ASN A 566 -6.11 19.88 -16.18
CA ASN A 566 -5.18 19.19 -17.05
C ASN A 566 -4.58 20.22 -18.04
N GLU A 567 -4.21 21.38 -17.52
CA GLU A 567 -3.43 22.38 -18.23
C GLU A 567 -1.99 21.87 -18.21
N VAL A 568 -1.69 21.00 -19.19
CA VAL A 568 -0.32 20.57 -19.49
C VAL A 568 0.52 21.83 -19.57
N VAL A 569 1.37 22.03 -18.56
CA VAL A 569 2.17 23.24 -18.37
C VAL A 569 3.04 23.44 -19.60
N THR A 570 2.57 24.30 -20.51
CA THR A 570 3.28 24.57 -21.76
C THR A 570 4.63 25.21 -21.44
N ARG A 571 5.66 24.89 -22.24
CA ARG A 571 7.02 25.42 -22.06
C ARG A 571 7.08 26.95 -21.88
N ALA A 572 6.11 27.68 -22.44
CA ALA A 572 5.96 29.12 -22.27
C ALA A 572 5.55 29.53 -20.85
N SER A 573 4.60 28.84 -20.20
CA SER A 573 4.14 29.17 -18.85
C SER A 573 5.22 28.86 -17.80
N LEU A 574 5.97 27.77 -17.97
CA LEU A 574 7.19 27.47 -17.19
C LEU A 574 8.27 28.56 -17.34
N LYS A 575 8.50 29.05 -18.56
CA LYS A 575 9.40 30.19 -18.80
C LYS A 575 8.95 31.45 -18.07
N ILE A 576 7.66 31.80 -18.15
CA ILE A 576 7.10 32.97 -17.48
C ILE A 576 7.23 32.86 -15.95
N ARG A 577 6.93 31.68 -15.38
CA ARG A 577 7.06 31.43 -13.93
C ARG A 577 8.52 31.50 -13.47
N SER A 578 9.46 30.96 -14.26
CA SER A 578 10.90 31.05 -13.99
C SER A 578 11.42 32.49 -14.05
N GLN A 579 10.91 33.29 -15.01
CA GLN A 579 11.31 34.68 -15.17
C GLN A 579 10.79 35.57 -14.03
N LYS A 580 9.56 35.34 -13.56
CA LYS A 580 9.01 35.99 -12.36
C LYS A 580 9.81 35.65 -11.08
N LEU A 581 10.31 34.43 -10.95
CA LEU A 581 11.21 34.03 -9.85
C LEU A 581 12.57 34.74 -9.91
N ILE A 582 13.11 34.96 -11.10
CA ILE A 582 14.37 35.69 -11.29
C ILE A 582 14.17 37.19 -11.00
N GLU A 583 13.05 37.77 -11.43
CA GLU A 583 12.73 39.19 -11.21
C GLU A 583 12.45 39.51 -9.74
N SER A 584 11.75 38.62 -9.03
CA SER A 584 11.54 38.75 -7.58
C SER A 584 12.85 38.67 -6.78
N ARG A 585 13.78 37.79 -7.17
CA ARG A 585 15.14 37.75 -6.58
C ARG A 585 15.98 38.98 -6.93
N LYS A 586 15.81 39.57 -8.12
CA LYS A 586 16.51 40.81 -8.51
C LYS A 586 16.02 42.04 -7.75
N LYS A 587 14.74 42.11 -7.35
CA LYS A 587 14.23 43.22 -6.51
C LYS A 587 14.87 43.26 -5.12
N HIS A 588 15.20 42.12 -4.52
CA HIS A 588 15.81 42.09 -3.18
C HIS A 588 17.29 42.54 -3.14
N ARG A 589 17.96 42.66 -4.29
CA ARG A 589 19.39 43.04 -4.36
C ARG A 589 19.65 44.55 -4.51
N ARG A 590 18.63 45.41 -4.62
CA ARG A 590 18.82 46.87 -4.78
C ARG A 590 18.60 47.72 -3.53
N SER A 591 18.22 47.15 -2.38
CA SER A 591 18.14 47.88 -1.11
C SER A 591 19.35 47.56 -0.23
N ARG A 592 20.50 48.13 -0.59
CA ARG A 592 21.67 48.31 0.29
C ARG A 592 22.70 49.20 -0.41
N ARG A 593 22.38 50.48 -0.52
CA ARG A 593 23.32 51.61 -0.66
C ARG A 593 22.54 52.93 -0.60
N SER A 594 22.42 53.46 0.61
CA SER A 594 22.38 54.88 0.96
C SER A 594 22.46 54.96 2.48
#